data_AF-A0A2H3DCM0-F1
#
_entry.id   AF-A0A2H3DCM0-F1
#
_cell.length_a   1.000
_cell.length_b   1.000
_cell.length_c   1.000
_cell.angle_alpha   90.00
_cell.angle_beta   90.00
_cell.angle_gamma   90.00
#
_symmetry.space_group_name_H-M   'P 1'
#
loop_
_entity.id
_entity.type
_entity.pdbx_description
1 polymer ?
#
loop_
_entity_poly.entity_id
_entity_poly.type
_entity_poly.pdbx_seq_one_letter_code
_entity_poly.pdbx_strand_id
1 'polypeptide(L)'
;IHYSDKYSDDIYEYRHVILPKQLFKMKIIPENYWNADQSALRLLSEKEWRNIGITQSLGWEHYEIHAPEPHILLFRRPKDFVAPTLPAQRRAKDAGRRK
;
A
#
# COMPACT_ATOMS: atom_id res chain seq x y z
N ILE A 1 -7.21 -4.87 9.09
CA ILE A 1 -6.38 -5.11 7.88
C ILE A 1 -5.19 -5.93 8.35
N HIS A 2 -4.94 -7.09 7.74
CA HIS A 2 -3.83 -7.95 8.10
C HIS A 2 -2.73 -7.87 7.03
N TYR A 3 -1.48 -7.84 7.47
CA TYR A 3 -0.31 -7.78 6.59
C TYR A 3 0.47 -9.08 6.75
N SER A 4 0.82 -9.72 5.63
CA SER A 4 1.67 -10.90 5.66
C SER A 4 3.13 -10.54 5.97
N ASP A 5 3.89 -11.57 6.32
CA ASP A 5 5.34 -11.50 6.28
C ASP A 5 5.82 -11.19 4.85
N LYS A 6 6.97 -10.52 4.76
CA LYS A 6 7.58 -10.23 3.47
C LYS A 6 8.33 -11.45 2.98
N TYR A 7 8.23 -11.74 1.71
CA TYR A 7 9.05 -12.72 1.01
C TYR A 7 9.68 -12.04 -0.20
N SER A 8 10.79 -12.55 -0.71
CA SER A 8 11.51 -11.88 -1.79
C SER A 8 12.13 -12.87 -2.76
N ASP A 9 12.14 -12.51 -4.04
CA ASP A 9 12.95 -13.19 -5.07
C ASP A 9 14.24 -12.39 -5.31
N ASP A 10 14.90 -12.58 -6.45
CA ASP A 10 16.15 -11.87 -6.78
C ASP A 10 15.96 -10.37 -7.06
N ILE A 11 14.76 -9.94 -7.46
CA ILE A 11 14.49 -8.59 -8.01
C ILE A 11 13.50 -7.79 -7.14
N TYR A 12 12.51 -8.47 -6.55
CA TYR A 12 11.38 -7.89 -5.84
C TYR A 12 11.22 -8.48 -4.44
N GLU A 13 10.70 -7.64 -3.55
CA GLU A 13 10.04 -8.03 -2.32
C GLU A 13 8.53 -8.08 -2.55
N TYR A 14 7.86 -9.01 -1.90
CA TYR A 14 6.44 -9.26 -2.00
C TYR A 14 5.81 -9.32 -0.61
N ARG A 15 4.52 -8.99 -0.57
CA ARG A 15 3.66 -9.11 0.60
C ARG A 15 2.22 -9.14 0.12
N HIS A 16 1.36 -9.85 0.84
CA HIS A 16 -0.09 -9.72 0.65
C HIS A 16 -0.75 -9.00 1.83
N VAL A 17 -1.82 -8.27 1.53
CA VAL A 17 -2.65 -7.60 2.52
C VAL A 17 -4.04 -8.17 2.45
N ILE A 18 -4.55 -8.61 3.59
CA ILE A 18 -5.89 -9.17 3.72
C ILE A 18 -6.80 -8.10 4.29
N LEU A 19 -7.77 -7.69 3.48
CA LEU A 19 -8.83 -6.79 3.90
C LEU A 19 -9.87 -7.53 4.75
N PRO A 20 -10.40 -6.90 5.81
CA PRO A 20 -11.55 -7.41 6.52
C PRO A 20 -12.72 -7.65 5.56
N LYS A 21 -13.32 -8.84 5.60
CA LYS A 21 -14.46 -9.21 4.73
C LYS A 21 -15.63 -8.24 4.85
N GLN A 22 -15.80 -7.59 6.00
CA GLN A 22 -16.84 -6.56 6.21
C GLN A 22 -16.61 -5.31 5.36
N LEU A 23 -15.37 -4.82 5.25
CA LEU A 23 -15.05 -3.66 4.40
C LEU A 23 -15.32 -3.97 2.92
N PHE A 24 -14.98 -5.19 2.50
CA PHE A 24 -15.24 -5.67 1.14
C PHE A 24 -16.75 -5.83 0.86
N LYS A 25 -17.50 -6.46 1.78
CA LYS A 25 -18.94 -6.73 1.61
C LYS A 25 -19.83 -5.49 1.75
N MET A 26 -19.44 -4.51 2.56
CA MET A 26 -20.24 -3.31 2.79
C MET A 26 -20.15 -2.29 1.65
N LYS A 27 -19.42 -2.59 0.55
CA LYS A 27 -19.18 -1.66 -0.58
C LYS A 27 -18.80 -0.24 -0.14
N ILE A 28 -18.09 -0.12 0.98
CA ILE A 28 -17.53 1.18 1.44
C ILE A 28 -16.47 1.65 0.44
N ILE A 29 -15.87 0.70 -0.29
CA ILE A 29 -14.92 0.97 -1.36
C ILE A 29 -15.67 1.49 -2.60
N PRO A 30 -15.29 2.66 -3.14
CA PRO A 30 -15.90 3.24 -4.34
C PRO A 30 -16.02 2.27 -5.51
N GLU A 31 -17.13 2.32 -6.27
CA GLU A 31 -17.41 1.40 -7.39
C GLU A 31 -16.33 1.43 -8.48
N ASN A 32 -15.66 2.56 -8.67
CA ASN A 32 -14.58 2.71 -9.64
C ASN A 32 -13.27 1.98 -9.26
N TYR A 33 -13.18 1.38 -8.06
CA TYR A 33 -12.06 0.53 -7.63
C TYR A 33 -12.33 -0.96 -7.85
N TRP A 34 -13.51 -1.31 -8.36
CA TRP A 34 -13.89 -2.66 -8.71
C TRP A 34 -13.61 -2.94 -10.18
N ASN A 35 -13.43 -4.21 -10.52
CA ASN A 35 -13.43 -4.67 -11.91
C ASN A 35 -14.84 -4.64 -12.52
N ALA A 36 -14.94 -4.82 -13.83
CA ALA A 36 -16.20 -4.70 -14.58
C ALA A 36 -17.31 -5.66 -14.10
N ASP A 37 -16.91 -6.84 -13.62
CA ASP A 37 -17.77 -7.89 -13.08
C ASP A 37 -17.99 -7.77 -11.56
N GLN A 38 -17.42 -6.74 -10.91
CA GLN A 38 -17.51 -6.47 -9.47
C GLN A 38 -17.14 -7.67 -8.56
N SER A 39 -16.36 -8.62 -9.09
CA SER A 39 -15.91 -9.80 -8.37
C SER A 39 -14.68 -9.53 -7.51
N ALA A 40 -13.86 -8.55 -7.92
CA ALA A 40 -12.61 -8.20 -7.25
C ALA A 40 -12.27 -6.71 -7.39
N LEU A 41 -11.33 -6.25 -6.57
CA LEU A 41 -10.74 -4.93 -6.78
C LEU A 41 -9.87 -4.96 -8.03
N ARG A 42 -9.92 -3.89 -8.83
CA ARG A 42 -8.96 -3.72 -9.94
C ARG A 42 -7.56 -3.43 -9.41
N LEU A 43 -6.58 -3.30 -10.30
CA LEU A 43 -5.27 -2.77 -9.93
C LEU A 43 -5.41 -1.35 -9.37
N LEU A 44 -4.84 -1.14 -8.19
CA LEU A 44 -4.98 0.09 -7.41
C LEU A 44 -3.64 0.82 -7.39
N SER A 45 -3.67 2.11 -7.68
CA SER A 45 -2.51 2.98 -7.50
C SER A 45 -2.21 3.22 -6.01
N GLU A 46 -1.00 3.72 -5.71
CA GLU A 46 -0.59 4.03 -4.33
C GLU A 46 -1.60 4.89 -3.57
N LYS A 47 -2.11 5.93 -4.21
CA LYS A 47 -3.10 6.82 -3.61
C LYS A 47 -4.41 6.11 -3.29
N GLU A 48 -4.85 5.20 -4.17
CA GLU A 48 -6.13 4.51 -4.04
C GLU A 48 -6.11 3.50 -2.90
N TRP A 49 -5.08 2.64 -2.83
CA TRP A 49 -5.01 1.66 -1.74
C TRP A 49 -4.72 2.33 -0.39
N ARG A 50 -4.00 3.47 -0.36
CA ARG A 50 -3.85 4.29 0.87
C ARG A 50 -5.19 4.86 1.33
N ASN A 51 -6.04 5.32 0.41
CA ASN A 51 -7.37 5.84 0.74
C ASN A 51 -8.31 4.77 1.33
N ILE A 52 -8.12 3.49 0.97
CA ILE A 52 -8.85 2.35 1.58
C ILE A 52 -8.41 2.11 3.03
N GLY A 53 -7.29 2.72 3.46
CA GLY A 53 -6.73 2.58 4.81
C GLY A 53 -5.57 1.58 4.90
N ILE A 54 -5.08 1.07 3.76
CA ILE A 54 -3.86 0.25 3.74
C ILE A 54 -2.67 1.15 3.99
N THR A 55 -1.88 0.82 5.01
CA THR A 55 -0.74 1.61 5.48
C THR A 55 0.52 0.76 5.42
N GLN A 56 1.40 1.09 4.48
CA GLN A 56 2.71 0.46 4.31
C GLN A 56 3.77 1.50 3.89
N SER A 57 5.04 1.09 3.91
CA SER A 57 6.16 1.91 3.47
C SER A 57 6.02 2.36 2.01
N LEU A 58 6.87 3.28 1.55
CA LEU A 58 6.90 3.70 0.15
C LEU A 58 7.43 2.58 -0.76
N GLY A 59 7.05 2.64 -2.04
CA GLY A 59 7.55 1.77 -3.10
C GLY A 59 6.77 0.47 -3.33
N TRP A 60 5.68 0.24 -2.58
CA TRP A 60 4.83 -0.93 -2.80
C TRP A 60 3.80 -0.67 -3.91
N GLU A 61 3.75 -1.59 -4.86
CA GLU A 61 2.85 -1.58 -6.01
C GLU A 61 1.88 -2.76 -5.93
N HIS A 62 0.57 -2.49 -6.08
CA HIS A 62 -0.43 -3.54 -6.24
C HIS A 62 -0.32 -4.07 -7.67
N TYR A 63 0.21 -5.28 -7.84
CA TYR A 63 0.63 -5.77 -9.16
C TYR A 63 -0.32 -6.81 -9.78
N GLU A 64 -1.07 -7.54 -8.96
CA GLU A 64 -1.92 -8.62 -9.45
C GLU A 64 -3.16 -8.81 -8.57
N ILE A 65 -4.26 -9.22 -9.23
CA ILE A 65 -5.55 -9.48 -8.60
C ILE A 65 -5.66 -10.98 -8.35
N HIS A 66 -5.86 -11.36 -7.09
CA HIS A 66 -6.06 -12.76 -6.72
C HIS A 66 -7.55 -13.14 -6.82
N ALA A 67 -7.97 -13.67 -7.97
CA ALA A 67 -9.38 -14.00 -8.25
C ALA A 67 -10.05 -14.96 -7.24
N PRO A 68 -9.39 -16.03 -6.73
CA PRO A 68 -10.01 -16.94 -5.76
C PRO A 68 -10.37 -16.26 -4.42
N GLU A 69 -9.55 -15.30 -3.97
CA GLU A 69 -9.76 -14.58 -2.72
C GLU A 69 -9.63 -13.07 -2.94
N PRO A 70 -10.71 -12.37 -3.37
CA PRO A 70 -10.64 -10.99 -3.82
C PRO A 70 -10.40 -9.96 -2.70
N HIS A 71 -10.43 -10.43 -1.45
CA HIS A 71 -10.09 -9.66 -0.26
C HIS A 71 -8.59 -9.67 0.04
N ILE A 72 -7.79 -10.42 -0.74
CA ILE A 72 -6.35 -10.47 -0.66
C ILE A 72 -5.77 -9.60 -1.78
N LEU A 73 -4.97 -8.61 -1.41
CA LEU A 73 -4.27 -7.70 -2.31
C LEU A 73 -2.78 -8.05 -2.35
N LEU A 74 -2.24 -8.23 -3.55
CA LEU A 74 -0.84 -8.64 -3.75
C LEU A 74 0.05 -7.42 -4.05
N PHE A 75 1.04 -7.20 -3.21
CA PHE A 75 1.97 -6.09 -3.38
C PHE A 75 3.37 -6.60 -3.71
N ARG A 76 4.07 -5.86 -4.58
CA ARG A 76 5.50 -6.02 -4.85
C ARG A 76 6.24 -4.70 -4.69
N ARG A 77 7.53 -4.75 -4.42
CA ARG A 77 8.43 -3.60 -4.32
C ARG A 77 9.81 -3.98 -4.83
N PRO A 78 10.48 -3.19 -5.68
CA PRO A 78 11.87 -3.46 -6.05
C PRO A 78 12.79 -3.51 -4.82
N LYS A 79 13.71 -4.47 -4.75
CA LYS A 79 14.66 -4.55 -3.62
C LYS A 79 15.55 -3.32 -3.51
N ASP A 80 15.98 -2.79 -4.65
CA ASP A 80 16.81 -1.59 -4.74
C ASP A 80 16.00 -0.29 -4.62
N PHE A 81 14.76 -0.36 -4.11
CA PHE A 81 13.93 0.82 -3.94
C PHE A 81 14.54 1.76 -2.89
N VAL A 82 15.11 2.86 -3.38
CA VAL A 82 15.53 3.99 -2.56
C VAL A 82 14.34 4.94 -2.41
N ALA A 83 13.81 5.04 -1.18
CA ALA A 83 12.79 6.04 -0.89
C ALA A 83 13.38 7.43 -1.18
N PRO A 84 12.65 8.31 -1.90
CA PRO A 84 13.13 9.67 -2.15
C PRO A 84 13.41 10.32 -0.81
N THR A 85 14.68 10.67 -0.58
CA THR A 85 15.10 11.41 0.60
C THR A 85 14.40 12.76 0.53
N LEU A 86 13.38 12.94 1.37
CA LEU A 86 12.89 14.28 1.67
C LEU A 86 14.12 15.09 2.10
N PRO A 87 14.41 16.23 1.45
CA PRO A 87 15.51 17.07 1.90
C PRO A 87 15.27 17.34 3.38
N ALA A 88 16.21 16.89 4.21
CA ALA A 88 16.12 17.04 5.65
C ALA A 88 15.84 18.52 5.91
N GLN A 89 14.61 18.85 6.34
CA GLN A 89 14.33 20.20 6.80
C GLN A 89 15.30 20.41 7.94
N ARG A 90 16.33 21.22 7.67
CA ARG A 90 17.28 21.71 8.66
C ARG A 90 16.46 22.06 9.89
N ARG A 91 16.73 21.40 11.02
CA ARG A 91 16.31 21.86 12.34
C ARG A 91 16.91 23.26 12.54
N ALA A 92 16.26 24.27 11.97
CA ALA A 92 16.54 25.67 12.20
C ALA A 92 15.65 26.08 13.35
N LYS A 93 16.27 26.71 14.36
CA LYS A 93 15.67 27.37 15.53
C LYS A 93 15.44 26.48 16.75
N ASP A 94 16.52 26.03 17.36
CA ASP A 94 16.65 26.09 18.82
C ASP A 94 18.09 26.45 19.21
N ALA A 95 18.41 27.73 19.00
CA ALA A 95 19.53 28.41 19.67
C ALA A 95 19.02 29.79 20.06
N GLY A 96 17.89 29.79 20.77
CA GLY A 96 17.41 30.96 21.48
C GLY A 96 18.33 31.24 22.66
N ARG A 97 19.00 32.39 22.62
CA ARG A 97 19.13 33.31 23.76
C ARG A 97 19.88 32.77 24.99
N ARG A 98 21.21 32.91 24.98
CA ARG A 98 22.00 33.21 26.18
C ARG A 98 22.51 34.64 26.01
N LYS A 99 21.85 35.62 26.62
CA LYS A 99 22.22 36.28 27.89
C LYS A 99 23.67 36.73 27.88
#